data_AF-A0AAE4BLB0-F1
#
_entry.id   AF-A0AAE4BLB0-F1
#
_cell.length_a   1.000
_cell.length_b   1.000
_cell.length_c   1.000
_cell.angle_alpha   90.00
_cell.angle_beta   90.00
_cell.angle_gamma   90.00
#
_symmetry.space_group_name_H-M   'P 1'
#
loop_
_entity.id
_entity.type
_entity.pdbx_description
1 polymer ?
#
loop_
_entity_poly.entity_id
_entity_poly.type
_entity_poly.pdbx_seq_one_letter_code
_entity_poly.pdbx_strand_id
1 'polypeptide(L)'
;MTRPASLTALLLPLLLAACGGGGTSTPGPNPTPGNAITTRLAACPVVNTSSDPAASSCLAGTYAGQTLSGAACALTVAADGAYTFTSPTLTYSFTPTPQAIRVFGRQALPDLNQVIWLIDDPLTATEPKELDFHATWGRGAPSVKLDIQGTRRLAGGSSTSVTCTVPL
;
A
#
# COMPACT_ATOMS: atom_id res chain seq x y z
N MET A 1 1.36 -33.15 -58.43
CA MET A 1 2.84 -33.15 -58.56
C MET A 1 3.40 -32.60 -57.24
N THR A 2 3.61 -33.47 -56.24
CA THR A 2 4.90 -34.09 -55.83
C THR A 2 5.81 -33.16 -55.00
N ARG A 3 5.91 -33.48 -53.69
CA ARG A 3 6.80 -33.06 -52.57
C ARG A 3 8.31 -32.99 -52.95
N PRO A 4 9.23 -32.31 -52.21
CA PRO A 4 9.58 -32.53 -50.77
C PRO A 4 9.85 -31.24 -49.95
N ALA A 5 9.65 -31.15 -48.62
CA ALA A 5 10.34 -31.73 -47.46
C ALA A 5 11.83 -31.30 -47.29
N SER A 6 12.09 -30.40 -46.33
CA SER A 6 13.41 -30.26 -45.67
C SER A 6 13.20 -29.97 -44.18
N LEU A 7 13.52 -30.99 -43.37
CA LEU A 7 13.80 -30.89 -41.94
C LEU A 7 15.16 -30.22 -41.74
N THR A 8 15.26 -29.26 -40.82
CA THR A 8 16.52 -28.99 -40.12
C THR A 8 16.23 -28.84 -38.64
N ALA A 9 16.41 -29.96 -37.92
CA ALA A 9 16.54 -29.98 -36.47
C ALA A 9 17.94 -29.48 -36.10
N LEU A 10 18.04 -28.50 -35.22
CA LEU A 10 19.28 -28.21 -34.49
C LEU A 10 19.08 -28.59 -33.03
N LEU A 11 19.64 -29.74 -32.66
CA LEU A 11 19.93 -30.10 -31.28
C LEU A 11 21.16 -29.30 -30.83
N LEU A 12 21.08 -28.66 -29.67
CA LEU A 12 22.25 -28.21 -28.92
C LEU A 12 22.15 -28.70 -27.47
N PRO A 13 22.98 -29.68 -27.04
CA PRO A 13 23.10 -30.07 -25.65
C PRO A 13 24.28 -29.32 -25.03
N LEU A 14 24.04 -28.50 -24.01
CA LEU A 14 25.08 -28.15 -23.04
C LEU A 14 24.64 -28.62 -21.66
N LEU A 15 25.10 -29.83 -21.33
CA LEU A 15 25.25 -30.32 -19.97
C LEU A 15 26.43 -29.58 -19.34
N LEU A 16 26.16 -28.70 -18.38
CA LEU A 16 27.11 -28.37 -17.32
C LEU A 16 26.61 -28.96 -16.02
N ALA A 17 27.22 -30.08 -15.64
CA ALA A 17 27.25 -30.54 -14.27
C ALA A 17 28.18 -29.60 -13.48
N ALA A 18 27.66 -28.99 -12.43
CA ALA A 18 28.45 -28.45 -11.34
C ALA A 18 27.87 -28.98 -10.02
N CYS A 19 28.66 -29.87 -9.41
CA CYS A 19 28.54 -30.35 -8.05
C CYS A 19 28.71 -29.18 -7.07
N GLY A 20 27.92 -29.14 -5.98
CA GLY A 20 28.24 -28.22 -4.89
C GLY A 20 27.13 -28.04 -3.86
N GLY A 21 27.22 -28.82 -2.78
CA GLY A 21 26.90 -28.33 -1.45
C GLY A 21 25.43 -28.37 -1.02
N GLY A 22 25.09 -29.39 -0.25
CA GLY A 22 23.99 -29.32 0.69
C GLY A 22 24.25 -28.20 1.70
N GLY A 23 23.59 -27.06 1.50
CA GLY A 23 23.39 -26.05 2.52
C GLY A 23 21.97 -26.20 3.02
N THR A 24 21.82 -26.57 4.29
CA THR A 24 20.56 -26.42 5.00
C THR A 24 20.11 -24.98 4.84
N SER A 25 19.05 -24.74 4.07
CA SER A 25 18.37 -23.46 4.04
C SER A 25 17.69 -23.28 5.39
N THR A 26 18.44 -22.78 6.36
CA THR A 26 17.85 -22.12 7.52
C THR A 26 16.89 -21.08 6.94
N PRO A 27 15.58 -21.13 7.25
CA PRO A 27 14.68 -20.06 6.85
C PRO A 27 15.29 -18.76 7.34
N GLY A 28 15.64 -17.86 6.42
CA GLY A 28 16.01 -16.51 6.79
C GLY A 28 14.91 -15.90 7.66
N PRO A 29 15.24 -14.99 8.60
CA PRO A 29 14.23 -14.37 9.44
C PRO A 29 13.15 -13.79 8.54
N ASN A 30 11.90 -14.24 8.74
CA ASN A 30 10.73 -13.70 8.08
C ASN A 30 10.78 -12.16 8.28
N PRO A 31 10.83 -11.35 7.21
CA PRO A 31 10.94 -9.90 7.38
C PRO A 31 9.74 -9.42 8.19
N THR A 32 10.02 -8.78 9.33
CA THR A 32 8.98 -8.12 10.11
C THR A 32 8.25 -7.14 9.18
N PRO A 33 6.91 -7.22 9.04
CA PRO A 33 6.16 -6.46 8.04
C PRO A 33 6.42 -4.95 8.04
N GLY A 34 6.76 -4.40 9.21
CA GLY A 34 7.07 -2.99 9.40
C GLY A 34 8.26 -2.47 8.58
N ASN A 35 9.32 -3.27 8.42
CA ASN A 35 10.50 -2.84 7.64
C ASN A 35 10.17 -2.68 6.14
N ALA A 36 9.30 -3.54 5.60
CA ALA A 36 8.88 -3.45 4.21
C ALA A 36 7.97 -2.23 3.96
N ILE A 37 7.06 -1.94 4.90
CA ILE A 37 6.18 -0.77 4.81
C ILE A 37 6.99 0.52 4.90
N THR A 38 7.84 0.67 5.91
CA THR A 38 8.67 1.87 6.09
C THR A 38 9.63 2.09 4.92
N THR A 39 10.20 1.02 4.34
CA THR A 39 11.00 1.09 3.10
C THR A 39 10.18 1.63 1.93
N ARG A 40 8.95 1.14 1.73
CA ARG A 40 8.05 1.63 0.66
C ARG A 40 7.69 3.10 0.87
N LEU A 41 7.31 3.49 2.09
CA LEU A 41 6.95 4.87 2.43
C LEU A 41 8.14 5.82 2.29
N ALA A 42 9.37 5.36 2.59
CA ALA A 42 10.58 6.15 2.40
C ALA A 42 10.95 6.38 0.92
N ALA A 43 10.44 5.54 0.00
CA ALA A 43 10.65 5.71 -1.45
C ALA A 43 9.69 6.74 -2.07
N CYS A 44 8.65 7.16 -1.35
CA CYS A 44 7.75 8.20 -1.83
C CYS A 44 8.47 9.55 -2.03
N PRO A 45 8.02 10.38 -2.99
CA PRO A 45 8.61 11.70 -3.22
C PRO A 45 8.43 12.61 -2.00
N VAL A 46 9.48 13.36 -1.63
CA VAL A 46 9.40 14.36 -0.55
C VAL A 46 8.75 15.62 -1.11
N VAL A 47 7.47 15.80 -0.81
CA VAL A 47 6.67 16.96 -1.23
C VAL A 47 5.84 17.47 -0.07
N ASN A 48 5.68 18.79 0.01
CA ASN A 48 4.86 19.43 1.03
C ASN A 48 3.49 19.76 0.41
N THR A 49 2.54 18.82 0.51
CA THR A 49 1.17 18.92 -0.03
C THR A 49 1.10 18.87 -1.56
N SER A 50 0.61 17.76 -2.11
CA SER A 50 0.36 17.55 -3.54
C SER A 50 -1.02 16.95 -3.76
N SER A 51 -1.72 17.40 -4.80
CA SER A 51 -2.96 16.78 -5.29
C SER A 51 -2.72 15.87 -6.51
N ASP A 52 -1.49 15.79 -7.01
CA ASP A 52 -1.12 14.91 -8.13
C ASP A 52 -1.19 13.43 -7.69
N PRO A 53 -2.03 12.59 -8.32
CA PRO A 53 -2.13 11.16 -8.01
C PRO A 53 -0.78 10.42 -8.09
N ALA A 54 0.12 10.85 -8.98
CA ALA A 54 1.43 10.23 -9.13
C ALA A 54 2.28 10.38 -7.86
N ALA A 55 2.11 11.46 -7.10
CA ALA A 55 2.85 11.70 -5.86
C ALA A 55 2.55 10.64 -4.78
N SER A 56 1.31 10.14 -4.74
CA SER A 56 0.86 9.09 -3.81
C SER A 56 0.98 7.66 -4.36
N SER A 57 1.41 7.45 -5.61
CA SER A 57 1.44 6.12 -6.25
C SER A 57 2.32 5.10 -5.50
N CYS A 58 3.36 5.57 -4.81
CA CYS A 58 4.22 4.78 -3.94
C CYS A 58 3.48 4.11 -2.76
N LEU A 59 2.26 4.57 -2.43
CA LEU A 59 1.43 3.99 -1.37
C LEU A 59 0.77 2.68 -1.80
N ALA A 60 0.85 2.30 -3.08
CA ALA A 60 0.28 1.07 -3.58
C ALA A 60 0.77 -0.16 -2.78
N GLY A 61 -0.18 -1.00 -2.38
CA GLY A 61 0.09 -2.16 -1.54
C GLY A 61 -1.02 -2.40 -0.52
N THR A 62 -0.81 -3.42 0.31
CA THR A 62 -1.73 -3.76 1.41
C THR A 62 -1.10 -3.40 2.75
N TYR A 63 -1.93 -2.87 3.64
CA TYR A 63 -1.61 -2.48 5.01
C TYR A 63 -2.59 -3.22 5.92
N ALA A 64 -2.11 -4.27 6.59
CA ALA A 64 -2.91 -5.07 7.51
C ALA A 64 -2.58 -4.67 8.94
N GLY A 65 -3.62 -4.42 9.74
CA GLY A 65 -3.48 -3.91 11.10
C GLY A 65 -4.62 -4.38 12.00
N GLN A 66 -4.76 -3.69 13.12
CA GLN A 66 -5.79 -3.93 14.10
C GLN A 66 -6.50 -2.64 14.49
N THR A 67 -7.79 -2.73 14.78
CA THR A 67 -8.53 -1.66 15.44
C THR A 67 -8.12 -1.54 16.91
N LEU A 68 -8.56 -0.49 17.59
CA LEU A 68 -8.39 -0.35 19.04
C LEU A 68 -8.95 -1.53 19.85
N SER A 69 -10.01 -2.18 19.35
CA SER A 69 -10.59 -3.38 19.97
C SER A 69 -9.84 -4.68 19.66
N GLY A 70 -8.73 -4.60 18.91
CA GLY A 70 -7.93 -5.76 18.50
C GLY A 70 -8.49 -6.52 17.30
N ALA A 71 -9.55 -6.03 16.67
CA ALA A 71 -10.13 -6.68 15.49
C ALA A 71 -9.28 -6.41 14.24
N ALA A 72 -9.17 -7.40 13.35
CA ALA A 72 -8.42 -7.25 12.11
C ALA A 72 -9.04 -6.17 11.20
N CYS A 73 -8.19 -5.36 10.58
CA CYS A 73 -8.57 -4.38 9.58
C CYS A 73 -7.49 -4.29 8.51
N ALA A 74 -7.85 -3.86 7.31
CA ALA A 74 -6.88 -3.69 6.23
C ALA A 74 -7.27 -2.58 5.26
N LEU A 75 -6.25 -1.92 4.72
CA LEU A 75 -6.33 -1.05 3.56
C LEU A 75 -5.53 -1.66 2.42
N THR A 76 -6.13 -1.77 1.24
CA THR A 76 -5.42 -2.08 0.00
C THR A 76 -5.51 -0.89 -0.94
N VAL A 77 -4.37 -0.37 -1.36
CA VAL A 77 -4.24 0.79 -2.25
C VAL A 77 -3.68 0.32 -3.60
N ALA A 78 -4.30 0.77 -4.68
CA ALA A 78 -3.82 0.60 -6.05
C ALA A 78 -2.96 1.81 -6.47
N ALA A 79 -2.18 1.64 -7.55
CA ALA A 79 -1.23 2.67 -8.00
C ALA A 79 -1.88 3.99 -8.47
N ASP A 80 -3.15 3.95 -8.87
CA ASP A 80 -3.97 5.10 -9.27
C ASP A 80 -4.64 5.83 -8.08
N GLY A 81 -4.41 5.32 -6.86
CA GLY A 81 -5.01 5.81 -5.63
C GLY A 81 -6.42 5.28 -5.36
N ALA A 82 -6.94 4.35 -6.17
CA ALA A 82 -8.10 3.57 -5.78
C ALA A 82 -7.76 2.70 -4.56
N TYR A 83 -8.73 2.48 -3.69
CA TYR A 83 -8.50 1.70 -2.49
C TYR A 83 -9.72 0.94 -2.01
N THR A 84 -9.47 -0.06 -1.17
CA THR A 84 -10.49 -0.77 -0.40
C THR A 84 -10.08 -0.77 1.07
N PHE A 85 -10.98 -0.30 1.92
CA PHE A 85 -10.84 -0.36 3.37
C PHE A 85 -11.78 -1.43 3.92
N THR A 86 -11.27 -2.26 4.82
CA THR A 86 -11.99 -3.38 5.43
C THR A 86 -11.78 -3.42 6.93
N SER A 87 -12.89 -3.58 7.64
CA SER A 87 -12.96 -3.90 9.06
C SER A 87 -14.31 -4.57 9.34
N PRO A 88 -14.52 -5.18 10.52
CA PRO A 88 -15.78 -5.87 10.83
C PRO A 88 -17.02 -4.95 10.80
N THR A 89 -16.84 -3.66 11.05
CA THR A 89 -17.95 -2.68 11.14
C THR A 89 -17.99 -1.71 9.98
N LEU A 90 -16.94 -1.63 9.16
CA LEU A 90 -16.85 -0.72 8.04
C LEU A 90 -16.05 -1.36 6.91
N THR A 91 -16.70 -1.56 5.77
CA THR A 91 -16.06 -2.01 4.53
C THR A 91 -16.58 -1.19 3.36
N TYR A 92 -15.67 -0.64 2.55
CA TYR A 92 -16.01 0.03 1.31
C TYR A 92 -14.80 0.11 0.37
N SER A 93 -15.09 0.26 -0.92
CA SER A 93 -14.12 0.61 -1.94
C SER A 93 -14.34 2.04 -2.43
N PHE A 94 -13.26 2.68 -2.85
CA PHE A 94 -13.25 4.01 -3.41
C PHE A 94 -12.43 4.02 -4.70
N THR A 95 -13.02 4.61 -5.74
CA THR A 95 -12.32 4.88 -7.00
C THR A 95 -12.31 6.39 -7.17
N PRO A 96 -11.13 7.02 -7.17
CA PRO A 96 -11.05 8.46 -7.24
C PRO A 96 -11.69 9.03 -8.50
N THR A 97 -12.45 10.10 -8.34
CA THR A 97 -12.99 10.90 -9.45
C THR A 97 -12.13 12.14 -9.67
N PRO A 98 -12.29 12.87 -10.79
CA PRO A 98 -11.66 14.18 -10.98
C PRO A 98 -12.03 15.22 -9.90
N GLN A 99 -13.16 15.04 -9.22
CA GLN A 99 -13.64 15.89 -8.14
C GLN A 99 -13.18 15.44 -6.74
N ALA A 100 -12.50 14.30 -6.65
CA ALA A 100 -11.96 13.80 -5.39
C ALA A 100 -10.93 14.79 -4.82
N ILE A 101 -11.02 15.04 -3.53
CA ILE A 101 -10.04 15.84 -2.81
C ILE A 101 -8.85 14.93 -2.54
N ARG A 102 -7.64 15.41 -2.85
CA ARG A 102 -6.40 14.65 -2.67
C ARG A 102 -5.35 15.52 -2.04
N VAL A 103 -4.77 15.02 -0.96
CA VAL A 103 -3.63 15.64 -0.32
C VAL A 103 -2.62 14.56 0.00
N PHE A 104 -1.43 14.67 -0.59
CA PHE A 104 -0.29 13.83 -0.27
C PHE A 104 0.86 14.69 0.24
N GLY A 105 1.48 14.27 1.34
CA GLY A 105 2.68 14.90 1.86
C GLY A 105 3.64 13.86 2.39
N ARG A 106 4.93 14.06 2.11
CA ARG A 106 6.00 13.33 2.79
C ARG A 106 7.04 14.30 3.30
N GLN A 107 7.38 14.14 4.58
CA GLN A 107 8.48 14.82 5.21
C GLN A 107 9.58 13.82 5.55
N ALA A 108 10.83 14.23 5.31
CA ALA A 108 12.02 13.45 5.63
C ALA A 108 13.04 14.38 6.28
N LEU A 109 13.01 14.42 7.62
CA LEU A 109 14.01 15.08 8.46
C LEU A 109 15.06 14.04 8.90
N PRO A 110 16.25 14.48 9.38
CA PRO A 110 17.35 13.57 9.70
C PRO A 110 16.97 12.37 10.60
N ASP A 111 16.05 12.56 11.54
CA ASP A 111 15.61 11.51 12.47
C ASP A 111 14.09 11.26 12.46
N LEU A 112 13.34 11.93 11.60
CA LEU A 112 11.88 11.86 11.57
C LEU A 112 11.38 11.77 10.14
N ASN A 113 10.60 10.73 9.87
CA ASN A 113 9.89 10.57 8.62
C ASN A 113 8.39 10.58 8.90
N GLN A 114 7.67 11.26 8.02
CA GLN A 114 6.22 11.34 8.09
C GLN A 114 5.63 11.22 6.68
N VAL A 115 4.54 10.48 6.57
CA VAL A 115 3.70 10.44 5.37
C VAL A 115 2.27 10.73 5.79
N ILE A 116 1.64 11.68 5.10
CA ILE A 116 0.24 11.99 5.22
C ILE A 116 -0.39 11.81 3.85
N TRP A 117 -1.49 11.08 3.80
CA TRP A 117 -2.31 10.99 2.61
C TRP A 117 -3.78 11.06 3.01
N LEU A 118 -4.49 12.01 2.41
CA LEU A 118 -5.92 12.21 2.57
C LEU A 118 -6.56 12.13 1.20
N ILE A 119 -7.62 11.34 1.10
CA ILE A 119 -8.36 11.15 -0.14
C ILE A 119 -9.86 10.96 0.10
N ASP A 120 -10.63 11.91 -0.43
CA ASP A 120 -12.04 12.05 -0.09
C ASP A 120 -12.91 12.24 -1.32
N ASP A 121 -14.15 11.75 -1.23
CA ASP A 121 -15.23 12.20 -2.09
C ASP A 121 -15.55 13.69 -1.82
N PRO A 122 -16.02 14.44 -2.83
CA PRO A 122 -16.60 15.75 -2.58
C PRO A 122 -17.83 15.62 -1.67
N LEU A 123 -18.08 16.63 -0.83
CA LEU A 123 -19.23 16.66 0.10
C LEU A 123 -20.60 16.58 -0.60
N THR A 124 -20.65 16.81 -1.91
CA THR A 124 -21.85 16.68 -2.74
C THR A 124 -22.18 15.24 -3.13
N ALA A 125 -21.29 14.28 -2.86
CA ALA A 125 -21.57 12.87 -3.07
C ALA A 125 -22.69 12.39 -2.14
N THR A 126 -23.49 11.42 -2.60
CA THR A 126 -24.61 10.86 -1.81
C THR A 126 -24.15 10.12 -0.55
N GLU A 127 -22.98 9.48 -0.62
CA GLU A 127 -22.35 8.78 0.50
C GLU A 127 -20.83 9.03 0.48
N PRO A 128 -20.38 10.22 0.91
CA PRO A 128 -18.97 10.58 0.84
C PRO A 128 -18.10 9.60 1.65
N LYS A 129 -17.03 9.12 1.01
CA LYS A 129 -15.99 8.33 1.64
C LYS A 129 -14.75 9.18 1.85
N GLU A 130 -14.05 8.92 2.93
CA GLU A 130 -12.87 9.66 3.36
C GLU A 130 -11.86 8.65 3.90
N LEU A 131 -10.58 8.88 3.60
CA LEU A 131 -9.48 8.05 4.09
C LEU A 131 -8.34 8.95 4.53
N ASP A 132 -8.01 8.86 5.82
CA ASP A 132 -6.80 9.44 6.38
C ASP A 132 -5.75 8.35 6.56
N PHE A 133 -4.57 8.57 6.00
CA PHE A 133 -3.41 7.71 6.16
C PHE A 133 -2.29 8.56 6.78
N HIS A 134 -1.80 8.15 7.95
CA HIS A 134 -0.76 8.86 8.65
C HIS A 134 0.29 7.90 9.20
N ALA A 135 1.47 7.90 8.60
CA ALA A 135 2.64 7.16 9.08
C ALA A 135 3.66 8.11 9.69
N THR A 136 4.23 7.72 10.83
CA THR A 136 5.39 8.38 11.44
C THR A 136 6.41 7.33 11.88
N TRP A 137 7.68 7.52 11.53
CA TRP A 137 8.78 6.62 11.93
C TRP A 137 10.12 7.34 12.00
N GLY A 138 11.12 6.70 12.60
CA GLY A 138 12.46 7.26 12.84
C GLY A 138 12.78 7.45 14.32
N ARG A 139 14.02 7.81 14.64
CA ARG A 139 14.50 7.96 16.04
C ARG A 139 13.85 9.13 16.77
N GLY A 140 13.50 10.18 16.04
CA GLY A 140 12.81 11.37 16.56
C GLY A 140 11.29 11.22 16.59
N ALA A 141 10.74 10.08 16.17
CA ALA A 141 9.29 9.86 16.19
C ALA A 141 8.81 9.64 17.64
N PRO A 142 7.76 10.35 18.11
CA PRO A 142 7.17 10.10 19.43
C PRO A 142 6.54 8.70 19.52
N SER A 143 6.11 8.15 18.37
CA SER A 143 5.65 6.79 18.21
C SER A 143 5.91 6.32 16.78
N VAL A 144 6.45 5.12 16.62
CA VAL A 144 6.56 4.45 15.30
C VAL A 144 5.23 3.76 15.02
N LYS A 145 4.42 4.34 14.13
CA LYS A 145 3.09 3.80 13.81
C LYS A 145 2.57 4.30 12.46
N LEU A 146 1.67 3.52 11.89
CA LEU A 146 0.80 3.92 10.79
C LEU A 146 -0.65 3.80 11.25
N ASP A 147 -1.35 4.92 11.32
CA ASP A 147 -2.80 4.95 11.55
C ASP A 147 -3.52 5.21 10.22
N ILE A 148 -4.56 4.43 9.97
CA ILE A 148 -5.42 4.53 8.79
C ILE A 148 -6.85 4.69 9.28
N GLN A 149 -7.47 5.84 9.04
CA GLN A 149 -8.86 6.07 9.38
C GLN A 149 -9.71 5.99 8.10
N GLY A 150 -10.56 4.97 8.02
CA GLY A 150 -11.60 4.90 6.99
C GLY A 150 -12.89 5.50 7.52
N THR A 151 -13.52 6.39 6.76
CA THR A 151 -14.78 7.03 7.11
C THR A 151 -15.78 6.88 5.96
N ARG A 152 -17.02 6.47 6.28
CA ARG A 152 -18.17 6.56 5.37
C ARG A 152 -19.24 7.44 5.99
N ARG A 153 -19.67 8.45 5.24
CA ARG A 153 -20.78 9.34 5.61
C ARG A 153 -22.06 8.84 4.94
N LEU A 154 -23.15 8.83 5.68
CA LEU A 154 -24.47 8.38 5.23
C LEU A 154 -25.37 9.58 4.93
N ALA A 155 -26.34 9.38 4.04
CA ALA A 155 -27.42 10.33 3.83
C ALA A 155 -28.14 10.63 5.17
N GLY A 156 -28.30 11.90 5.51
CA GLY A 156 -28.86 12.34 6.80
C GLY A 156 -27.84 12.77 7.86
N GLY A 157 -26.54 12.78 7.53
CA GLY A 157 -25.50 13.41 8.36
C GLY A 157 -24.83 12.48 9.38
N SER A 158 -25.25 11.21 9.47
CA SER A 158 -24.54 10.20 10.25
C SER A 158 -23.23 9.77 9.56
N SER A 159 -22.25 9.34 10.34
CA SER A 159 -20.99 8.80 9.83
C SER A 159 -20.55 7.56 10.62
N THR A 160 -19.81 6.68 9.95
CA THR A 160 -19.11 5.56 10.58
C THR A 160 -17.64 5.71 10.26
N SER A 161 -16.80 5.71 11.30
CA SER A 161 -15.35 5.81 11.19
C SER A 161 -14.69 4.65 11.93
N VAL A 162 -13.62 4.11 11.36
CA VAL A 162 -12.78 3.07 11.97
C VAL A 162 -11.32 3.44 11.76
N THR A 163 -10.56 3.49 12.86
CA THR A 163 -9.11 3.59 12.83
C THR A 163 -8.48 2.20 12.86
N CYS A 164 -7.61 1.93 11.90
CA CYS A 164 -6.78 0.76 11.76
C CYS A 164 -5.33 1.12 12.01
N THR A 165 -4.73 0.57 13.06
CA THR A 165 -3.31 0.78 13.38
C THR A 165 -2.48 -0.37 12.82
N VAL A 166 -1.50 -0.03 12.00
CA VAL A 166 -0.61 -0.96 11.30
C VAL A 166 0.78 -0.87 11.93
N PRO A 167 1.39 -2.01 12.32
CA PRO A 167 2.74 -2.01 12.86
C PRO A 167 3.77 -1.61 11.79
N LEU A 168 4.69 -0.72 12.17
CA LEU A 168 5.81 -0.22 11.36
C LEU A 168 7.16 -0.68 11.89
#